data_AF-A0A9E0AUN5-F1
#
_entry.id   AF-A0A9E0AUN5-F1
#
_cell.length_a   1.000
_cell.length_b   1.000
_cell.length_c   1.000
_cell.angle_alpha   90.00
_cell.angle_beta   90.00
_cell.angle_gamma   90.00
#
_symmetry.space_group_name_H-M   'P 1'
#
loop_
_entity.id
_entity.type
_entity.pdbx_description
1 polymer ?
#
loop_
_entity_poly.entity_id
_entity_poly.type
_entity_poly.pdbx_seq_one_letter_code
_entity_poly.pdbx_strand_id
1 'polypeptide(L)'
;MMRKSGISLLVFQIFLLIQAEAQSPDLTRLTDWMAGSYSSEAQHLRDTANYFDIRLLMAPIWKERSDGHWFYVEQAVADYLDKPYRQRVYRIHEIEPGVFESVIYTLQEPLRFTHHPELLEKLPIDSLTEKKG
;
A
#
# COMPACT_ATOMS: atom_id res chain seq x y z
N MET A 1 -60.32 -14.76 -5.12
CA MET A 1 -59.96 -14.53 -3.70
C MET A 1 -58.55 -15.03 -3.49
N MET A 2 -57.62 -14.12 -3.17
CA MET A 2 -56.18 -14.34 -3.07
C MET A 2 -55.78 -15.36 -1.99
N ARG A 3 -54.78 -16.19 -2.27
CA ARG A 3 -53.77 -16.60 -1.28
C ARG A 3 -52.39 -16.49 -1.91
N LYS A 4 -51.67 -15.44 -1.49
CA LYS A 4 -50.27 -15.17 -1.79
C LYS A 4 -49.38 -16.00 -0.84
N SER A 5 -48.14 -16.18 -1.28
CA SER A 5 -46.92 -16.23 -0.45
C SER A 5 -46.43 -17.62 0.02
N GLY A 6 -45.43 -18.13 -0.71
CA GLY A 6 -44.56 -19.23 -0.29
C GLY A 6 -43.14 -19.13 -0.85
N ILE A 7 -42.68 -17.94 -1.25
CA ILE A 7 -41.33 -17.70 -1.78
C ILE A 7 -40.70 -16.56 -0.99
N SER A 8 -40.33 -16.83 0.27
CA SER A 8 -39.60 -15.87 1.10
C SER A 8 -38.85 -16.62 2.20
N LEU A 9 -37.92 -17.49 1.81
CA LEU A 9 -36.95 -18.05 2.75
C LEU A 9 -35.65 -18.50 2.06
N LEU A 10 -35.69 -18.84 0.76
CA LEU A 10 -34.51 -19.31 0.04
C LEU A 10 -33.52 -18.21 -0.37
N VAL A 11 -33.96 -16.94 -0.44
CA VAL A 11 -33.12 -15.81 -0.91
C VAL A 11 -32.22 -15.26 0.21
N PHE A 12 -32.56 -15.48 1.48
CA PHE A 12 -31.80 -14.92 2.61
C PHE A 12 -30.51 -15.71 2.93
N GLN A 13 -30.37 -16.95 2.45
CA GLN A 13 -29.17 -17.76 2.69
C GLN A 13 -28.03 -17.52 1.70
N ILE A 14 -28.28 -16.85 0.57
CA ILE A 14 -27.23 -16.56 -0.43
C ILE A 14 -26.49 -15.25 -0.09
N PHE A 15 -27.02 -14.42 0.81
CA PHE A 15 -26.45 -13.11 1.15
C PHE A 15 -25.35 -13.13 2.23
N LEU A 16 -24.95 -14.31 2.72
CA LEU A 16 -23.97 -14.44 3.81
C LEU A 16 -22.69 -15.20 3.39
N LEU A 17 -22.23 -14.99 2.16
CA LEU A 17 -20.87 -15.34 1.73
C LEU A 17 -20.14 -14.09 1.25
N ILE A 18 -20.25 -12.99 2.00
CA ILE A 18 -19.12 -12.06 2.05
C ILE A 18 -18.15 -12.69 3.04
N GLN A 19 -17.41 -13.71 2.59
CA GLN A 19 -16.13 -13.96 3.24
C GLN A 19 -15.29 -12.75 2.86
N ALA A 20 -15.02 -11.87 3.83
CA ALA A 20 -13.81 -11.09 3.77
C ALA A 20 -12.70 -12.11 3.56
N GLU A 21 -12.13 -12.14 2.36
CA GLU A 21 -11.10 -13.11 2.01
C GLU A 21 -9.96 -12.87 3.00
N ALA A 22 -9.76 -13.83 3.91
CA ALA A 22 -8.70 -13.71 4.90
C ALA A 22 -7.39 -13.56 4.13
N GLN A 23 -6.65 -12.49 4.41
CA GLN A 23 -5.38 -12.20 3.72
C GLN A 23 -4.46 -13.42 3.81
N SER A 24 -3.79 -13.77 2.72
CA SER A 24 -2.91 -14.93 2.75
C SER A 24 -1.75 -14.70 3.73
N PRO A 25 -1.25 -15.78 4.37
CA PRO A 25 -0.07 -15.70 5.23
C PRO A 25 1.16 -15.17 4.48
N ASP A 26 1.27 -15.43 3.19
CA ASP A 26 2.40 -14.99 2.38
C ASP A 26 2.29 -13.50 2.00
N LEU A 27 1.08 -12.99 1.71
CA LEU A 27 0.87 -11.55 1.56
C LEU A 27 1.23 -10.81 2.85
N THR A 28 0.79 -11.33 3.99
CA THR A 28 1.12 -10.75 5.31
C THR A 28 2.64 -10.74 5.54
N ARG A 29 3.33 -11.85 5.26
CA ARG A 29 4.79 -11.92 5.39
C ARG A 29 5.50 -10.92 4.48
N LEU A 30 5.05 -10.80 3.23
CA LEU A 30 5.63 -9.84 2.28
C LEU A 30 5.47 -8.41 2.81
N THR A 31 4.29 -8.03 3.26
CA THR A 31 4.02 -6.65 3.69
C THR A 31 4.69 -6.32 5.02
N ASP A 32 4.84 -7.29 5.92
CA ASP A 32 5.66 -7.18 7.12
C ASP A 32 7.15 -6.93 6.78
N TRP A 33 7.68 -7.62 5.77
CA TRP A 33 9.05 -7.39 5.29
C TRP A 33 9.22 -6.07 4.54
N MET A 34 8.17 -5.56 3.91
CA MET A 34 8.23 -4.27 3.23
C MET A 34 8.19 -3.12 4.24
N ALA A 35 7.42 -3.23 5.32
CA ALA A 35 7.30 -2.19 6.32
C ALA A 35 8.63 -1.92 7.03
N GLY A 36 9.07 -0.66 7.05
CA GLY A 36 10.25 -0.26 7.80
C GLY A 36 11.08 0.85 7.17
N SER A 37 12.29 1.02 7.69
CA SER A 37 13.28 1.98 7.22
C SER A 37 14.56 1.25 6.82
N TYR A 38 15.08 1.57 5.65
CA TYR A 38 16.20 0.90 5.02
C TYR A 38 17.25 1.91 4.57
N SER A 39 18.49 1.45 4.46
CA SER A 39 19.62 2.26 3.97
C SER A 39 20.53 1.46 3.05
N SER A 40 21.05 2.12 2.02
CA SER A 40 22.13 1.60 1.18
C SER A 40 23.52 2.07 1.62
N GLU A 41 23.69 2.62 2.82
CA GLU A 41 24.95 3.15 3.35
C GLU A 41 26.11 2.15 3.22
N ALA A 42 25.89 0.89 3.61
CA ALA A 42 26.94 -0.13 3.49
C ALA A 42 27.35 -0.42 2.03
N GLN A 43 26.45 -0.23 1.06
CA GLN A 43 26.78 -0.31 -0.37
C GLN A 43 27.53 0.94 -0.82
N HIS A 44 27.06 2.13 -0.42
CA HIS A 44 27.72 3.41 -0.69
C HIS A 44 29.16 3.43 -0.19
N LEU A 45 29.40 3.01 1.06
CA LEU A 45 30.74 2.98 1.65
C LEU A 45 31.71 2.02 0.93
N ARG A 46 31.19 1.00 0.24
CA ARG A 46 32.03 0.08 -0.56
C ARG A 46 32.37 0.65 -1.94
N ASP A 47 31.51 1.50 -2.50
CA ASP A 47 31.68 2.08 -3.83
C ASP A 47 30.96 3.43 -3.92
N THR A 48 31.62 4.46 -3.38
CA THR A 48 31.10 5.82 -3.28
C THR A 48 31.00 6.50 -4.65
N ALA A 49 31.67 5.96 -5.69
CA ALA A 49 31.67 6.53 -7.02
C ALA A 49 30.41 6.18 -7.81
N ASN A 50 29.81 5.00 -7.56
CA ASN A 50 28.67 4.50 -8.32
C ASN A 50 27.35 4.43 -7.52
N TYR A 51 27.42 4.42 -6.19
CA TYR A 51 26.23 4.28 -5.35
C TYR A 51 26.09 5.45 -4.39
N PHE A 52 24.88 6.00 -4.29
CA PHE A 52 24.51 6.95 -3.26
C PHE A 52 24.09 6.22 -1.97
N ASP A 53 24.27 6.85 -0.82
CA ASP A 53 23.59 6.45 0.42
C ASP A 53 22.12 6.93 0.34
N ILE A 54 21.24 5.99 0.05
CA ILE A 54 19.81 6.19 -0.06
C ILE A 54 19.16 5.72 1.23
N ARG A 55 18.28 6.55 1.78
CA ARG A 55 17.36 6.20 2.86
C ARG A 55 15.98 5.96 2.26
N LEU A 56 15.40 4.81 2.58
CA LEU A 56 14.07 4.39 2.14
C LEU A 56 13.17 4.20 3.36
N LEU A 57 12.01 4.84 3.37
CA LEU A 57 10.93 4.59 4.31
C LEU A 57 9.75 3.95 3.56
N MET A 58 9.23 2.86 4.11
CA MET A 58 8.00 2.21 3.69
C MET A 58 7.05 2.16 4.90
N ALA A 59 6.18 3.16 5.01
CA ALA A 59 5.28 3.34 6.13
C ALA A 59 3.87 2.82 5.78
N PRO A 60 3.33 1.84 6.52
CA PRO A 60 1.95 1.39 6.31
C PRO A 60 0.95 2.52 6.60
N ILE A 61 -0.01 2.72 5.69
CA ILE A 61 -1.10 3.72 5.78
C ILE A 61 -2.45 3.02 5.51
N TRP A 62 -3.56 3.66 5.88
CA TRP A 62 -4.92 3.17 5.64
C TRP A 62 -5.13 1.69 6.06
N LYS A 63 -4.63 1.35 7.25
CA LYS A 63 -4.55 -0.05 7.76
C LYS A 63 -5.89 -0.77 7.89
N GLU A 64 -6.99 -0.02 7.97
CA GLU A 64 -8.35 -0.56 8.09
C GLU A 64 -8.94 -1.00 6.73
N ARG A 65 -8.21 -0.79 5.62
CA ARG A 65 -8.67 -1.19 4.29
C ARG A 65 -8.51 -2.69 4.07
N SER A 66 -9.49 -3.29 3.39
CA SER A 66 -9.49 -4.70 3.03
C SER A 66 -9.10 -4.99 1.58
N ASP A 67 -8.88 -3.94 0.76
CA ASP A 67 -8.59 -4.06 -0.68
C ASP A 67 -7.08 -4.12 -0.99
N GLY A 68 -6.26 -4.38 0.01
CA GLY A 68 -4.80 -4.48 -0.08
C GLY A 68 -4.08 -3.79 1.07
N HIS A 69 -2.78 -4.00 1.15
CA HIS A 69 -1.89 -3.30 2.07
C HIS A 69 -1.34 -2.05 1.41
N TRP A 70 -1.51 -0.92 2.07
CA TRP A 70 -1.12 0.37 1.52
C TRP A 70 0.12 0.92 2.22
N PHE A 71 1.03 1.47 1.43
CA PHE A 71 2.27 2.04 1.92
C PHE A 71 2.48 3.44 1.37
N TYR A 72 2.82 4.37 2.23
CA TYR A 72 3.59 5.53 1.85
C TYR A 72 5.06 5.13 1.67
N VAL A 73 5.65 5.50 0.55
CA VAL A 73 7.04 5.18 0.21
C VAL A 73 7.81 6.46 -0.07
N GLU A 74 8.89 6.68 0.66
CA GLU A 74 9.76 7.84 0.52
C GLU A 74 11.21 7.40 0.34
N GLN A 75 11.90 8.02 -0.63
CA GLN A 75 13.32 7.82 -0.86
C GLN A 75 14.04 9.17 -0.95
N ALA A 76 15.13 9.28 -0.20
CA ALA A 76 16.01 10.44 -0.19
C ALA A 76 17.47 9.98 -0.18
N VAL A 77 18.36 10.83 -0.67
CA VAL A 77 19.80 10.72 -0.36
C VAL A 77 20.02 11.13 1.10
N ALA A 78 20.96 10.50 1.80
CA ALA A 78 21.13 10.67 3.24
C ALA A 78 21.36 12.14 3.68
N ASP A 79 22.02 12.94 2.84
CA ASP A 79 22.28 14.36 3.14
C ASP A 79 21.08 15.29 2.88
N TYR A 80 19.99 14.79 2.27
CA TYR A 80 18.83 15.59 1.87
C TYR A 80 17.50 14.91 2.25
N LEU A 81 17.39 14.44 3.49
CA LEU A 81 16.19 13.75 3.99
C LEU A 81 14.91 14.60 3.87
N ASP A 82 14.99 15.90 4.09
CA ASP A 82 13.85 16.83 3.96
C ASP A 82 13.43 17.10 2.49
N LYS A 83 14.17 16.54 1.52
CA LYS A 83 13.92 16.73 0.08
C LYS A 83 13.99 15.39 -0.65
N PRO A 84 13.11 14.43 -0.31
CA PRO A 84 13.08 13.15 -0.98
C PRO A 84 12.85 13.34 -2.48
N TYR A 85 13.67 12.71 -3.30
CA TYR A 85 13.53 12.78 -4.75
C TYR A 85 12.37 11.91 -5.26
N ARG A 86 11.87 10.99 -4.42
CA ARG A 86 10.74 10.12 -4.75
C ARG A 86 9.86 9.90 -3.53
N GLN A 87 8.57 10.22 -3.70
CA GLN A 87 7.49 9.87 -2.78
C GLN A 87 6.35 9.23 -3.57
N ARG A 88 5.83 8.10 -3.13
CA ARG A 88 4.77 7.33 -3.80
C ARG A 88 3.82 6.73 -2.77
N VAL A 89 2.67 6.28 -3.25
CA VAL A 89 1.80 5.36 -2.52
C VAL A 89 1.77 4.04 -3.26
N TYR A 90 2.00 2.93 -2.55
CA TYR A 90 1.91 1.58 -3.10
C TYR A 90 0.67 0.88 -2.53
N ARG A 91 -0.02 0.10 -3.36
CA ARG A 91 -1.02 -0.90 -2.92
C ARG A 91 -0.51 -2.27 -3.27
N ILE A 92 -0.31 -3.11 -2.26
CA ILE A 92 0.13 -4.49 -2.38
C ILE A 92 -1.06 -5.40 -2.14
N HIS A 93 -1.39 -6.20 -3.13
CA HIS A 93 -2.48 -7.18 -3.03
C HIS A 93 -2.13 -8.45 -3.81
N GLU A 94 -2.79 -9.54 -3.45
CA GLU A 94 -2.63 -10.83 -4.12
C GLU A 94 -3.71 -10.96 -5.19
N ILE A 95 -3.31 -11.22 -6.44
CA ILE A 95 -4.22 -11.34 -7.59
C ILE A 95 -4.53 -12.80 -7.94
N GLU A 96 -3.61 -13.71 -7.61
CA GLU A 96 -3.74 -15.16 -7.69
C GLU A 96 -2.89 -15.77 -6.56
N PRO A 97 -3.13 -17.02 -6.13
CA PRO A 97 -2.34 -17.65 -5.07
C PRO A 97 -0.82 -17.57 -5.31
N GLY A 98 -0.11 -16.86 -4.44
CA GLY A 98 1.33 -16.62 -4.53
C GLY A 98 1.76 -15.54 -5.54
N VAL A 99 0.83 -14.88 -6.22
CA VAL A 99 1.09 -13.81 -7.19
C VAL A 99 0.65 -12.47 -6.60
N PHE A 100 1.63 -11.65 -6.24
CA PHE A 100 1.41 -10.33 -5.66
C PHE A 100 1.61 -9.23 -6.70
N GLU A 101 0.69 -8.27 -6.74
CA GLU A 101 0.81 -7.06 -7.54
C GLU A 101 1.09 -5.85 -6.64
N SER A 102 1.99 -4.98 -7.10
CA SER A 102 2.28 -3.68 -6.49
C SER A 102 1.80 -2.56 -7.40
N VAL A 103 0.61 -2.02 -7.13
CA VAL A 103 0.09 -0.85 -7.86
C VAL A 103 0.72 0.42 -7.30
N ILE A 104 1.24 1.29 -8.17
CA ILE A 104 1.98 2.49 -7.77
C ILE A 104 1.15 3.73 -8.09
N TYR A 105 1.05 4.63 -7.13
CA TYR A 105 0.36 5.91 -7.26
C TYR A 105 1.31 7.08 -7.02
N THR A 106 1.09 8.17 -7.75
CA THR A 106 1.74 9.46 -7.51
C THR A 106 0.88 10.35 -6.62
N LEU A 107 1.57 11.21 -5.87
CA LEU A 107 0.99 12.20 -4.97
C LEU A 107 1.08 13.59 -5.61
N GLN A 108 0.03 14.37 -5.48
CA GLN A 108 0.08 15.82 -5.73
C GLN A 108 0.88 16.48 -4.61
N GLU A 109 1.77 17.42 -4.97
CA GLU A 109 2.60 18.17 -4.02
C GLU A 109 3.28 17.29 -2.94
N PRO A 110 4.06 16.28 -3.36
CA PRO A 110 4.45 15.18 -2.49
C PRO A 110 5.27 15.62 -1.26
N LEU A 111 6.06 16.70 -1.36
CA LEU A 111 6.89 17.20 -0.26
C LEU A 111 6.09 17.59 0.99
N ARG A 112 4.77 17.78 0.88
CA ARG A 112 3.89 18.01 2.05
C ARG A 112 3.80 16.81 2.99
N PHE A 113 4.17 15.61 2.53
CA PHE A 113 4.14 14.36 3.28
C PHE A 113 5.52 13.92 3.78
N THR A 114 6.58 14.71 3.52
CA THR A 114 7.93 14.37 3.95
C THR A 114 7.97 14.18 5.46
N HIS A 115 8.39 13.00 5.91
CA HIS A 115 8.37 12.57 7.33
C HIS A 115 6.98 12.53 8.01
N HIS A 116 5.90 12.76 7.26
CA HIS A 116 4.53 12.89 7.76
C HIS A 116 3.53 12.00 6.99
N PRO A 117 3.74 10.67 6.92
CA PRO A 117 2.82 9.75 6.24
C PRO A 117 1.39 9.76 6.81
N GLU A 118 1.23 10.09 8.09
CA GLU A 118 -0.07 10.16 8.76
C GLU A 118 -1.01 11.21 8.15
N LEU A 119 -0.48 12.20 7.41
CA LEU A 119 -1.30 13.17 6.70
C LEU A 119 -2.08 12.54 5.53
N LEU A 120 -1.64 11.39 5.01
CA LEU A 120 -2.34 10.65 3.96
C LEU A 120 -3.64 10.00 4.46
N GLU A 121 -3.75 9.70 5.76
CA GLU A 121 -4.97 9.15 6.36
C GLU A 121 -6.20 10.06 6.15
N LYS A 122 -5.95 11.35 5.87
CA LYS A 122 -7.00 12.36 5.63
C LYS A 122 -7.33 12.56 4.16
N LEU A 123 -6.58 11.96 3.24
CA LEU A 123 -6.81 12.14 1.80
C LEU A 123 -7.83 11.12 1.28
N PRO A 124 -8.74 11.54 0.39
CA PRO A 124 -9.54 10.60 -0.37
C PRO A 124 -8.65 9.85 -1.36
N ILE A 125 -8.85 8.55 -1.50
CA ILE A 125 -8.02 7.72 -2.38
C ILE A 125 -8.06 8.18 -3.84
N ASP A 126 -9.20 8.70 -4.29
CA ASP A 126 -9.39 9.21 -5.66
C ASP A 126 -8.57 10.48 -5.96
N SER A 127 -7.91 11.05 -4.94
CA SER A 127 -6.91 12.13 -5.15
C SER A 127 -5.55 11.61 -5.64
N LEU A 128 -5.32 10.30 -5.54
CA LEU A 128 -4.13 9.66 -6.07
C LEU A 128 -4.25 9.47 -7.59
N THR A 129 -3.12 9.57 -8.29
CA THR A 129 -3.04 9.20 -9.71
C THR A 129 -2.25 7.91 -9.86
N GLU A 130 -2.89 6.87 -10.41
CA GLU A 130 -2.18 5.63 -10.72
C GLU A 130 -1.10 5.89 -11.77
N LYS A 131 0.13 5.45 -11.47
CA LYS A 131 1.25 5.50 -12.40
C LYS A 131 1.13 4.32 -13.37
N LYS A 132 0.57 4.57 -14.54
CA LYS A 132 0.65 3.64 -15.68
C LYS A 132 2.12 3.52 -16.13
N GLY A 133 2.49 2.31 -16.56
CA GLY A 133 3.87 1.89 -16.91
C GLY A 133 4.69 2.95 -17.63
#